data_AF-A0A3S3MYE7-F1
#
_entry.id   AF-A0A3S3MYE7-F1
#
_cell.length_a   1.000
_cell.length_b   1.000
_cell.length_c   1.000
_cell.angle_alpha   90.00
_cell.angle_beta   90.00
_cell.angle_gamma   90.00
#
_symmetry.space_group_name_H-M   'P 1'
#
loop_
_entity.id
_entity.type
_entity.pdbx_description
1 polymer ?
#
loop_
_entity_poly.entity_id
_entity_poly.type
_entity_poly.pdbx_seq_one_letter_code
_entity_poly.pdbx_strand_id
1 'polypeptide(L)'
;MASNGNSPRTGEMENSLEKIKRQLTTGSGRNLLQGPLLKRSETLRKWNERWVILDPTTGKMEYKTRRNETVIKGTIIFDANSTITMSPVNFHGLPKYDGCCFYIATPQKKEYYLCAETPGAARAWVSTLHATQLVLKAHKEAVNSLGGNGSPKLGTVATVVAAANSTAMESAKEIEAAMRISMRAALGMLTNRTTESGQLDDLTIMKETLWVKDEELQQLARELRARDSTIKEIAEKLSDTAEAAEAAATAAHALDGERRVACAEIERLTKESEKQLESSMLKFSLHMNGNMKPWPEWGGIGTGIGTGMIGITENETGNFYGAIPFYPMPIPECSSQI
;
A
#
# COMPACT_ATOMS: atom_id res chain seq x y z
N MET A 1 -16.46 -49.95 4.19
CA MET A 1 -17.05 -48.62 4.43
C MET A 1 -16.03 -47.80 5.21
N ALA A 2 -15.50 -46.73 4.62
CA ALA A 2 -14.70 -45.74 5.34
C ALA A 2 -15.01 -44.37 4.72
N SER A 3 -15.64 -43.52 5.53
CA SER A 3 -16.03 -42.14 5.21
C SER A 3 -14.83 -41.23 5.43
N ASN A 4 -14.18 -40.78 4.36
CA ASN A 4 -13.17 -39.70 4.45
C ASN A 4 -13.88 -38.34 4.45
N GLY A 5 -14.12 -37.82 5.66
CA GLY A 5 -14.47 -36.42 5.88
C GLY A 5 -13.25 -35.53 5.68
N ASN A 6 -13.16 -34.88 4.53
CA ASN A 6 -12.15 -33.87 4.26
C ASN A 6 -12.57 -32.56 4.95
N SER A 7 -12.02 -32.28 6.13
CA SER A 7 -12.16 -30.95 6.76
C SER A 7 -11.43 -29.92 5.91
N PRO A 8 -12.02 -28.75 5.58
CA PRO A 8 -11.32 -27.68 4.89
C PRO A 8 -10.13 -27.26 5.75
N ARG A 9 -8.94 -27.20 5.15
CA ARG A 9 -7.71 -26.82 5.85
C ARG A 9 -7.80 -25.34 6.23
N THR A 10 -7.54 -25.02 7.49
CA THR A 10 -7.58 -23.66 8.08
C THR A 10 -6.91 -22.58 7.21
N GLY A 11 -5.83 -22.93 6.50
CA GLY A 11 -5.12 -22.01 5.60
C GLY A 11 -5.88 -21.57 4.34
N GLU A 12 -6.86 -22.34 3.85
CA GLU A 12 -7.71 -21.93 2.70
C GLU A 12 -8.76 -20.91 3.11
N MET A 13 -9.28 -21.03 4.34
CA MET A 13 -10.20 -20.05 4.93
C MET A 13 -9.49 -18.72 5.21
N GLU A 14 -8.25 -18.75 5.73
CA GLU A 14 -7.45 -17.55 5.95
C GLU A 14 -7.14 -16.82 4.64
N ASN A 15 -6.72 -17.55 3.60
CA ASN A 15 -6.43 -16.96 2.28
C ASN A 15 -7.69 -16.37 1.62
N SER A 16 -8.84 -17.03 1.76
CA SER A 16 -10.13 -16.52 1.27
C SER A 16 -10.58 -15.28 2.03
N LEU A 17 -10.39 -15.25 3.35
CA LEU A 17 -10.67 -14.09 4.19
C LEU A 17 -9.79 -12.90 3.81
N GLU A 18 -8.51 -13.11 3.56
CA GLU A 18 -7.59 -12.06 3.10
C GLU A 18 -7.93 -11.54 1.70
N LYS A 19 -8.32 -12.42 0.77
CA LYS A 19 -8.81 -12.01 -0.57
C LYS A 19 -10.06 -11.15 -0.45
N ILE A 20 -11.00 -11.53 0.41
CA ILE A 20 -12.21 -10.76 0.70
C ILE A 20 -11.81 -9.42 1.32
N LYS A 21 -11.07 -9.39 2.43
CA LYS A 21 -10.57 -8.14 3.05
C LYS A 21 -9.89 -7.20 2.05
N ARG A 22 -9.05 -7.73 1.16
CA ARG A 22 -8.37 -6.94 0.12
C ARG A 22 -9.35 -6.36 -0.90
N GLN A 23 -10.29 -7.16 -1.41
CA GLN A 23 -11.32 -6.66 -2.32
C GLN A 23 -12.27 -5.66 -1.64
N LEU A 24 -12.54 -5.84 -0.34
CA LEU A 24 -13.35 -4.93 0.48
C LEU A 24 -12.68 -3.57 0.71
N THR A 25 -11.35 -3.55 0.84
CA THR A 25 -10.58 -2.32 1.09
C THR A 25 -10.14 -1.59 -0.18
N THR A 26 -10.26 -2.21 -1.36
CA THR A 26 -9.80 -1.64 -2.65
C THR A 26 -10.51 -0.31 -3.02
N GLY A 27 -11.65 0.01 -2.39
CA GLY A 27 -12.39 1.27 -2.58
C GLY A 27 -12.36 2.26 -1.40
N SER A 28 -11.78 1.87 -0.26
CA SER A 28 -11.74 2.71 0.94
C SER A 28 -10.94 3.99 0.69
N GLY A 29 -11.45 5.13 1.18
CA GLY A 29 -10.80 6.43 1.05
C GLY A 29 -11.04 7.19 -0.26
N ARG A 30 -11.68 6.58 -1.28
CA ARG A 30 -11.91 7.25 -2.59
C ARG A 30 -13.14 8.16 -2.60
N ASN A 31 -14.24 7.73 -1.95
CA ASN A 31 -15.53 8.43 -1.94
C ASN A 31 -15.98 8.73 -0.51
N LEU A 32 -15.18 9.50 0.22
CA LEU A 32 -15.49 9.88 1.60
C LEU A 32 -16.58 10.96 1.61
N LEU A 33 -17.63 10.73 2.40
CA LEU A 33 -18.59 11.80 2.70
C LEU A 33 -18.03 12.66 3.83
N GLN A 34 -17.89 13.96 3.59
CA GLN A 34 -17.30 14.87 4.57
C GLN A 34 -18.09 16.16 4.69
N GLY A 35 -18.15 16.72 5.89
CA GLY A 35 -18.80 18.01 6.10
C GLY A 35 -18.92 18.41 7.56
N PRO A 36 -19.37 19.66 7.79
CA PRO A 36 -19.64 20.15 9.13
C PRO A 36 -20.93 19.52 9.68
N LEU A 37 -20.88 19.09 10.95
CA LEU A 37 -22.04 18.69 11.73
C LEU A 37 -21.94 19.26 13.13
N LEU A 38 -23.08 19.65 13.70
CA LEU A 38 -23.20 19.88 15.12
C LEU A 38 -23.41 18.53 15.79
N LYS A 39 -22.46 18.14 16.64
CA LYS A 39 -22.53 16.93 17.47
C LYS A 39 -22.85 17.32 18.91
N ARG A 40 -23.89 16.74 19.48
CA ARG A 40 -24.18 16.89 20.90
C ARG A 40 -23.15 16.10 21.72
N SER A 41 -22.62 16.72 22.78
CA SER A 41 -21.83 15.99 23.77
C SER A 41 -22.72 15.08 24.60
N GLU A 42 -22.19 13.91 24.93
CA GLU A 42 -22.91 12.89 25.69
C GLU A 42 -23.10 13.34 27.15
N THR A 43 -22.04 13.83 27.79
CA THR A 43 -22.05 14.27 29.19
C THR A 43 -22.67 15.66 29.37
N LEU A 44 -22.17 16.66 28.64
CA LEU A 44 -22.55 18.06 28.84
C LEU A 44 -23.80 18.48 28.06
N ARG A 45 -24.36 17.61 27.21
CA ARG A 45 -25.51 17.89 26.33
C ARG A 45 -25.35 19.14 25.44
N LYS A 46 -24.11 19.60 25.24
CA LYS A 46 -23.73 20.81 24.50
C LYS A 46 -23.46 20.50 23.04
N TRP A 47 -23.99 21.33 22.15
CA TRP A 47 -23.72 21.26 20.72
C TRP A 47 -22.33 21.76 20.39
N ASN A 48 -21.62 20.98 19.58
CA ASN A 48 -20.26 21.27 19.17
C ASN A 48 -20.11 21.07 17.67
N GLU A 49 -19.61 22.06 16.97
CA GLU A 49 -19.25 21.91 15.56
C GLU A 49 -18.07 20.95 15.41
N ARG A 50 -18.19 20.02 14.48
CA ARG A 50 -17.18 19.04 14.14
C ARG A 50 -17.14 18.85 12.63
N TRP A 51 -15.95 18.69 12.10
CA TRP A 51 -15.76 18.19 10.74
C TRP A 51 -15.84 16.67 10.77
N VAL A 52 -16.87 16.10 10.16
CA VAL A 52 -17.15 14.66 10.17
C VAL A 52 -16.75 14.06 8.83
N ILE A 53 -16.16 12.86 8.88
CA ILE A 53 -15.68 12.09 7.74
C ILE A 53 -16.27 10.69 7.86
N LEU A 54 -17.02 10.25 6.86
CA LEU A 54 -17.57 8.91 6.76
C LEU A 54 -16.97 8.19 5.56
N ASP A 55 -16.40 7.02 5.80
CA ASP A 55 -16.09 6.05 4.76
C ASP A 55 -17.29 5.10 4.57
N PRO A 56 -18.04 5.21 3.47
CA PRO A 56 -19.24 4.42 3.23
C PRO A 56 -18.93 2.94 2.96
N THR A 57 -17.68 2.59 2.68
CA THR A 57 -17.25 1.21 2.40
C THR A 57 -16.92 0.45 3.67
N THR A 58 -16.39 1.14 4.68
CA THR A 58 -15.95 0.52 5.94
C THR A 58 -16.87 0.80 7.12
N GLY A 59 -17.76 1.80 7.02
CA GLY A 59 -18.53 2.29 8.15
C GLY A 59 -17.72 3.15 9.13
N LYS A 60 -16.46 3.45 8.80
CA LYS A 60 -15.61 4.28 9.66
C LYS A 60 -16.09 5.73 9.61
N MET A 61 -16.68 6.20 10.71
CA MET A 61 -17.14 7.57 10.87
C MET A 61 -16.29 8.28 11.94
N GLU A 62 -15.49 9.23 11.50
CA GLU A 62 -14.53 9.96 12.34
C GLU A 62 -14.88 11.45 12.39
N TYR A 63 -14.44 12.13 13.44
CA TYR A 63 -14.64 13.58 13.54
C TYR A 63 -13.43 14.32 14.09
N LYS A 64 -13.27 15.56 13.61
CA LYS A 64 -12.21 16.50 13.96
C LYS A 64 -12.80 17.81 14.47
N THR A 65 -11.98 18.69 15.04
CA THR A 65 -12.45 20.03 15.43
C THR A 65 -12.64 20.90 14.19
N ARG A 66 -11.72 20.83 13.22
CA ARG A 66 -11.79 21.60 11.96
C ARG A 66 -11.44 20.74 10.74
N ARG A 67 -11.79 21.23 9.54
CA ARG A 67 -11.50 20.57 8.26
C ARG A 67 -10.02 20.28 8.04
N ASN A 68 -9.15 21.26 8.34
CA ASN A 68 -7.71 21.20 8.03
C ASN A 68 -6.88 20.54 9.14
N GLU A 69 -7.52 20.01 10.18
CA GLU A 69 -6.83 19.38 11.29
C GLU A 69 -6.40 17.96 10.90
N THR A 70 -5.21 17.54 11.30
CA THR A 70 -4.73 16.17 11.05
C THR A 70 -5.20 15.21 12.15
N VAL A 71 -5.36 15.72 13.38
CA VAL A 71 -5.73 14.94 14.56
C VAL A 71 -7.21 14.56 14.54
N ILE A 72 -7.48 13.25 14.64
CA ILE A 72 -8.84 12.71 14.83
C ILE A 72 -9.22 12.88 16.30
N LYS A 73 -10.34 13.57 16.56
CA LYS A 73 -10.83 13.81 17.92
C LYS A 73 -11.62 12.64 18.49
N GLY A 74 -12.22 11.83 17.61
CA GLY A 74 -12.92 10.62 18.00
C GLY A 74 -13.69 9.99 16.86
N THR A 75 -14.35 8.88 17.17
CA THR A 75 -15.11 8.07 16.21
C THR A 75 -16.55 7.86 16.66
N ILE A 76 -17.44 7.79 15.69
CA ILE A 76 -18.84 7.38 15.85
C ILE A 76 -18.90 5.93 15.35
N ILE A 77 -19.22 5.03 16.26
CA ILE A 77 -19.28 3.60 15.95
C ILE A 77 -20.75 3.27 15.70
N PHE A 78 -21.03 2.64 14.56
CA PHE A 78 -22.32 2.06 14.25
C PHE A 78 -22.11 0.77 13.46
N ASP A 79 -23.13 -0.07 13.46
CA ASP A 79 -23.12 -1.37 12.81
C ASP A 79 -24.39 -1.56 11.96
N ALA A 80 -24.49 -2.74 11.34
CA ALA A 80 -25.63 -3.13 10.51
C ALA A 80 -26.98 -3.13 11.27
N ASN A 81 -26.97 -3.12 12.60
CA ASN A 81 -28.15 -3.19 13.46
C ASN A 81 -28.44 -1.85 14.16
N SER A 82 -27.63 -0.83 13.93
CA SER A 82 -27.81 0.48 14.54
C SER A 82 -29.07 1.16 14.00
N THR A 83 -29.78 1.91 14.84
CA THR A 83 -30.94 2.70 14.40
C THR A 83 -30.44 4.06 13.93
N ILE A 84 -30.71 4.39 12.67
CA ILE A 84 -30.34 5.67 12.06
C ILE A 84 -31.63 6.32 11.60
N THR A 85 -31.93 7.51 12.09
CA THR A 85 -33.26 8.10 11.85
C THR A 85 -33.20 9.62 11.85
N MET A 86 -33.89 10.22 10.88
CA MET A 86 -34.23 11.64 10.90
C MET A 86 -35.13 11.93 12.10
N SER A 87 -34.78 12.93 12.90
CA SER A 87 -35.59 13.28 14.05
C SER A 87 -36.87 13.99 13.61
N PRO A 88 -38.06 13.56 14.05
CA PRO A 88 -39.30 14.28 13.79
C PRO A 88 -39.37 15.61 14.57
N VAL A 89 -38.51 15.77 15.58
CA VAL A 89 -38.44 16.96 16.43
C VAL A 89 -37.06 17.59 16.38
N ASN A 90 -37.03 18.92 16.44
CA ASN A 90 -35.80 19.67 16.56
C ASN A 90 -35.32 19.69 18.02
N PHE A 91 -34.56 18.66 18.41
CA PHE A 91 -33.95 18.62 19.74
C PHE A 91 -32.72 19.53 19.89
N HIS A 92 -32.32 20.26 18.84
CA HIS A 92 -31.40 21.40 18.98
C HIS A 92 -32.09 22.60 19.63
N GLY A 93 -33.40 22.78 19.38
CA GLY A 93 -34.23 23.79 20.01
C GLY A 93 -34.20 25.18 19.38
N LEU A 94 -33.41 25.39 18.32
CA LEU A 94 -33.43 26.65 17.56
C LEU A 94 -34.22 26.46 16.25
N PRO A 95 -35.21 27.30 15.91
CA PRO A 95 -36.09 27.11 14.74
C PRO A 95 -35.36 26.91 13.41
N LYS A 96 -34.18 27.54 13.24
CA LYS A 96 -33.35 27.37 12.04
C LYS A 96 -32.89 25.92 11.77
N TYR A 97 -32.98 25.04 12.77
CA TYR A 97 -32.59 23.64 12.68
C TYR A 97 -33.78 22.68 12.60
N ASP A 98 -34.98 23.19 12.29
CA ASP A 98 -36.15 22.36 12.05
C ASP A 98 -35.91 21.42 10.87
N GLY A 99 -36.07 20.11 11.11
CA GLY A 99 -35.77 19.07 10.13
C GLY A 99 -34.28 18.84 9.87
N CYS A 100 -33.37 19.46 10.62
CA CYS A 100 -31.91 19.30 10.46
C CYS A 100 -31.31 18.25 11.41
N CYS A 101 -32.08 17.81 12.42
CA CYS A 101 -31.62 16.89 13.45
C CYS A 101 -31.81 15.42 13.04
N PHE A 102 -30.84 14.58 13.37
CA PHE A 102 -30.91 13.13 13.21
C PHE A 102 -30.09 12.45 14.30
N TYR A 103 -30.30 11.16 14.51
CA TYR A 103 -29.56 10.42 15.52
C TYR A 103 -29.17 9.02 15.04
N ILE A 104 -28.14 8.49 15.70
CA ILE A 104 -27.63 7.14 15.53
C ILE A 104 -27.64 6.47 16.90
N ALA A 105 -28.44 5.43 17.07
CA ALA A 105 -28.46 4.61 18.28
C ALA A 105 -27.83 3.25 17.99
N THR A 106 -26.82 2.86 18.77
CA THR A 106 -26.15 1.58 18.62
C THR A 106 -26.83 0.50 19.47
N PRO A 107 -26.68 -0.80 19.13
CA PRO A 107 -27.19 -1.89 19.96
C PRO A 107 -26.63 -1.89 21.39
N GLN A 108 -25.46 -1.28 21.61
CA GLN A 108 -24.84 -1.10 22.93
C GLN A 108 -25.42 0.09 23.71
N LYS A 109 -26.60 0.59 23.31
CA LYS A 109 -27.33 1.72 23.91
C LYS A 109 -26.56 3.04 23.90
N LYS A 110 -25.63 3.20 22.97
CA LYS A 110 -24.94 4.48 22.77
C LYS A 110 -25.69 5.30 21.74
N GLU A 111 -26.01 6.54 22.08
CA GLU A 111 -26.78 7.44 21.22
C GLU A 111 -25.95 8.65 20.81
N TYR A 112 -25.92 8.89 19.50
CA TYR A 112 -25.27 10.04 18.90
C TYR A 112 -26.32 10.97 18.32
N TYR A 113 -26.40 12.17 18.86
CA TYR A 113 -27.31 13.22 18.43
C TYR A 113 -26.56 14.22 17.54
N LEU A 114 -27.04 14.39 16.30
CA LEU A 114 -26.39 15.15 15.25
C LEU A 114 -27.37 16.17 14.64
N CYS A 115 -26.85 17.29 14.19
CA CYS A 115 -27.61 18.30 13.47
C CYS A 115 -26.79 18.85 12.30
N ALA A 116 -27.38 18.85 11.11
CA ALA A 116 -26.80 19.45 9.93
C ALA A 116 -27.20 20.93 9.81
N GLU A 117 -26.61 21.63 8.84
CA GLU A 117 -26.96 23.03 8.58
C GLU A 117 -28.33 23.17 7.92
N THR A 118 -28.70 22.24 7.04
CA THR A 118 -29.97 22.26 6.31
C THR A 118 -30.67 20.90 6.39
N PRO A 119 -32.01 20.85 6.18
CA PRO A 119 -32.74 19.58 6.13
C PRO A 119 -32.27 18.68 4.99
N GLY A 120 -31.87 19.26 3.86
CA GLY A 120 -31.28 18.54 2.73
C GLY A 120 -29.98 17.82 3.14
N ALA A 121 -29.06 18.55 3.77
CA ALA A 121 -27.82 17.96 4.27
C ALA A 121 -28.07 16.87 5.33
N ALA A 122 -29.05 17.05 6.22
CA ALA A 122 -29.42 16.03 7.20
C ALA A 122 -29.89 14.72 6.53
N ARG A 123 -30.77 14.84 5.52
CA ARG A 123 -31.22 13.68 4.73
C ARG A 123 -30.06 13.02 3.98
N ALA A 124 -29.16 13.80 3.40
CA ALA A 124 -27.98 13.30 2.69
C ALA A 124 -27.07 12.45 3.61
N TRP A 125 -26.83 12.93 4.84
CA TRP A 125 -26.13 12.15 5.87
C TRP A 125 -26.85 10.84 6.20
N VAL A 126 -28.16 10.90 6.50
CA VAL A 126 -28.95 9.70 6.85
C VAL A 126 -29.00 8.68 5.71
N SER A 127 -29.22 9.12 4.47
CA SER A 127 -29.23 8.26 3.29
C SER A 127 -27.88 7.55 3.09
N THR A 128 -26.77 8.27 3.24
CA THR A 128 -25.44 7.68 3.09
C THR A 128 -25.13 6.71 4.22
N LEU A 129 -25.55 7.02 5.44
CA LEU A 129 -25.43 6.12 6.59
C LEU A 129 -26.22 4.83 6.38
N HIS A 130 -27.45 4.89 5.88
CA HIS A 130 -28.22 3.69 5.55
C HIS A 130 -27.57 2.86 4.44
N ALA A 131 -27.05 3.50 3.38
CA ALA A 131 -26.31 2.79 2.34
C ALA A 131 -25.08 2.09 2.92
N THR A 132 -24.39 2.74 3.86
CA THR A 132 -23.26 2.15 4.60
C THR A 132 -23.69 0.97 5.46
N GLN A 133 -24.85 1.01 6.12
CA GLN A 133 -25.38 -0.14 6.86
C GLN A 133 -25.63 -1.36 5.96
N LEU A 134 -26.10 -1.14 4.72
CA LEU A 134 -26.26 -2.22 3.74
C LEU A 134 -24.91 -2.85 3.39
N VAL A 135 -23.85 -2.05 3.26
CA VAL A 135 -22.48 -2.54 3.05
C VAL A 135 -22.04 -3.41 4.23
N LEU A 136 -22.20 -2.92 5.46
CA LEU A 136 -21.85 -3.66 6.68
C LEU A 136 -22.64 -4.97 6.80
N LYS A 137 -23.91 -4.98 6.42
CA LYS A 137 -24.75 -6.18 6.39
C LYS A 137 -24.26 -7.19 5.35
N ALA A 138 -23.99 -6.74 4.12
CA ALA A 138 -23.48 -7.58 3.05
C ALA A 138 -22.10 -8.19 3.42
N HIS A 139 -21.24 -7.42 4.09
CA HIS A 139 -19.97 -7.92 4.62
C HIS A 139 -20.17 -9.02 5.65
N LYS A 140 -21.05 -8.81 6.62
CA LYS A 140 -21.36 -9.81 7.66
C LYS A 140 -21.89 -11.11 7.04
N GLU A 141 -22.79 -11.01 6.06
CA GLU A 141 -23.35 -12.17 5.35
C GLU A 141 -22.29 -12.92 4.53
N ALA A 142 -21.40 -12.20 3.83
CA ALA A 142 -20.31 -12.80 3.07
C ALA A 142 -19.33 -13.56 3.97
N VAL A 143 -18.95 -12.98 5.12
CA VAL A 143 -18.07 -13.63 6.10
C VAL A 143 -18.74 -14.88 6.69
N ASN A 144 -20.01 -14.79 7.10
CA ASN A 144 -20.74 -15.94 7.63
C ASN A 144 -20.89 -17.08 6.60
N SER A 145 -20.94 -16.75 5.31
CA SER A 145 -21.05 -17.74 4.23
C SER A 145 -19.74 -18.51 3.97
N LEU A 146 -18.59 -18.01 4.41
CA LEU A 146 -17.30 -18.73 4.29
C LEU A 146 -17.21 -19.95 5.24
N GLY A 147 -18.02 -19.98 6.29
CA GLY A 147 -18.06 -21.07 7.27
C GLY A 147 -18.95 -22.25 6.88
N GLY A 148 -19.64 -22.19 5.73
CA GLY A 148 -20.48 -23.27 5.20
C GLY A 148 -20.28 -23.44 3.70
N ASN A 149 -20.72 -24.58 3.13
CA ASN A 149 -20.58 -24.95 1.70
C ASN A 149 -21.27 -24.00 0.68
N GLY A 150 -21.53 -22.73 1.01
CA GLY A 150 -22.11 -21.73 0.13
C GLY A 150 -21.07 -21.08 -0.77
N SER A 151 -21.38 -20.92 -2.07
CA SER A 151 -20.59 -20.11 -2.98
C SER A 151 -20.54 -18.65 -2.51
N PRO A 152 -19.42 -17.92 -2.71
CA PRO A 152 -19.26 -16.58 -2.16
C PRO A 152 -20.20 -15.59 -2.85
N LYS A 153 -21.11 -14.96 -2.09
CA LYS A 153 -21.97 -13.82 -2.49
C LYS A 153 -21.18 -12.51 -2.70
N LEU A 154 -19.94 -12.62 -3.17
CA LEU A 154 -19.01 -11.51 -3.34
C LEU A 154 -19.54 -10.47 -4.34
N GLY A 155 -20.28 -10.90 -5.36
CA GLY A 155 -20.95 -10.01 -6.31
C GLY A 155 -21.95 -9.05 -5.66
N THR A 156 -22.72 -9.53 -4.66
CA THR A 156 -23.66 -8.68 -3.90
C THR A 156 -22.92 -7.59 -3.13
N VAL A 157 -21.77 -7.91 -2.55
CA VAL A 157 -20.96 -6.95 -1.80
C VAL A 157 -20.45 -5.82 -2.70
N ALA A 158 -19.91 -6.17 -3.87
CA ALA A 158 -19.41 -5.19 -4.83
C ALA A 158 -20.50 -4.21 -5.29
N THR A 159 -21.70 -4.71 -5.60
CA THR A 159 -22.85 -3.87 -5.99
C THR A 159 -23.27 -2.91 -4.88
N VAL A 160 -23.36 -3.39 -3.63
CA VAL A 160 -23.78 -2.55 -2.50
C VAL A 160 -22.71 -1.49 -2.17
N VAL A 161 -21.42 -1.83 -2.26
CA VAL A 161 -20.32 -0.86 -2.12
C VAL A 161 -20.36 0.21 -3.21
N ALA A 162 -20.60 -0.17 -4.46
CA ALA A 162 -20.75 0.79 -5.56
C ALA A 162 -21.94 1.74 -5.34
N ALA A 163 -23.09 1.21 -4.90
CA ALA A 163 -24.27 2.01 -4.59
C ALA A 163 -24.04 2.98 -3.41
N ALA A 164 -23.34 2.54 -2.36
CA ALA A 164 -22.99 3.39 -1.22
C ALA A 164 -22.04 4.53 -1.62
N ASN A 165 -21.04 4.23 -2.46
CA ASN A 165 -20.14 5.24 -3.01
C ASN A 165 -20.88 6.26 -3.89
N SER A 166 -21.79 5.81 -4.76
CA SER A 166 -22.63 6.70 -5.58
C SER A 166 -23.51 7.59 -4.71
N THR A 167 -24.12 7.03 -3.66
CA THR A 167 -24.92 7.79 -2.68
C THR A 167 -24.09 8.82 -1.93
N ALA A 168 -22.86 8.48 -1.53
CA ALA A 168 -21.96 9.41 -0.87
C ALA A 168 -21.56 10.58 -1.80
N MET A 169 -21.29 10.30 -3.08
CA MET A 169 -20.96 11.33 -4.06
C MET A 169 -22.11 12.31 -4.31
N GLU A 170 -23.34 11.81 -4.39
CA GLU A 170 -24.52 12.68 -4.55
C GLU A 170 -24.80 13.49 -3.28
N SER A 171 -24.75 12.83 -2.12
CA SER A 171 -24.91 13.47 -0.81
C SER A 171 -23.87 14.56 -0.55
N ALA A 172 -22.64 14.40 -1.06
CA ALA A 172 -21.59 15.39 -0.93
C ALA A 172 -21.96 16.72 -1.60
N LYS A 173 -22.68 16.70 -2.73
CA LYS A 173 -23.16 17.92 -3.41
C LYS A 173 -24.16 18.68 -2.54
N GLU A 174 -25.07 17.95 -1.89
CA GLU A 174 -26.09 18.52 -1.00
C GLU A 174 -25.44 19.17 0.24
N ILE A 175 -24.42 18.51 0.81
CA ILE A 175 -23.63 19.05 1.93
C ILE A 175 -22.83 20.28 1.50
N GLU A 176 -22.23 20.27 0.32
CA GLU A 176 -21.50 21.42 -0.21
C GLU A 176 -22.43 22.61 -0.44
N ALA A 177 -23.63 22.37 -1.00
CA ALA A 177 -24.64 23.40 -1.18
C ALA A 177 -25.07 24.01 0.16
N ALA A 178 -25.27 23.18 1.19
CA ALA A 178 -25.55 23.65 2.55
C ALA A 178 -24.41 24.49 3.14
N MET A 179 -23.16 24.09 2.91
CA MET A 179 -21.98 24.84 3.36
C MET A 179 -21.90 26.23 2.70
N ARG A 180 -22.23 26.33 1.40
CA ARG A 180 -22.29 27.62 0.70
C ARG A 180 -23.37 28.55 1.26
N ILE A 181 -24.51 28.01 1.70
CA ILE A 181 -25.57 28.78 2.36
C ILE A 181 -25.07 29.34 3.70
N SER A 182 -24.43 28.50 4.52
CA SER A 182 -23.85 28.94 5.80
C SER A 182 -22.80 30.02 5.62
N MET A 183 -21.91 29.86 4.62
CA MET A 183 -20.89 30.84 4.27
C MET A 183 -21.50 32.19 3.84
N ARG A 184 -22.54 32.16 3.00
CA ARG A 184 -23.28 33.37 2.60
C ARG A 184 -23.95 34.04 3.79
N ALA A 185 -24.56 33.28 4.69
CA ALA A 185 -25.19 33.82 5.90
C ALA A 185 -24.15 34.50 6.82
N ALA A 186 -22.99 33.87 7.03
CA ALA A 186 -21.90 34.44 7.81
C ALA A 186 -21.36 35.75 7.19
N LEU A 187 -21.23 35.81 5.87
CA LEU A 187 -20.80 37.02 5.15
C LEU A 187 -21.87 38.13 5.22
N GLY A 188 -23.15 37.80 5.10
CA GLY A 188 -24.25 38.77 5.22
C GLY A 188 -24.41 39.34 6.63
N MET A 189 -24.03 38.60 7.67
CA MET A 189 -24.00 39.11 9.05
C MET A 189 -22.89 40.14 9.28
N LEU A 190 -21.79 40.08 8.52
CA LEU A 190 -20.70 41.04 8.59
C LEU A 190 -21.08 42.39 7.94
N THR A 191 -21.92 42.38 6.91
CA THR A 191 -22.35 43.60 6.20
C THR A 191 -23.44 44.41 6.92
N ASN A 192 -24.16 43.80 7.88
CA ASN A 192 -25.24 44.48 8.62
C ASN A 192 -24.77 45.13 9.94
N ARG A 193 -23.54 44.88 10.39
CA ARG A 193 -22.97 45.49 11.61
C ARG A 193 -22.18 46.78 11.35
N THR A 194 -21.97 47.13 10.09
CA THR A 194 -21.15 48.28 9.67
C THR A 194 -21.89 49.62 9.64
N THR A 195 -23.14 49.69 10.10
CA THR A 195 -23.97 50.91 10.00
C THR A 195 -23.90 51.84 11.21
N GLU A 196 -23.31 51.43 12.35
CA GLU A 196 -23.22 52.31 13.54
C GLU A 196 -21.81 52.33 14.14
N SER A 197 -21.13 53.46 13.93
CA SER A 197 -19.96 53.98 14.67
C SER A 197 -18.63 53.19 14.59
N GLY A 198 -17.78 53.54 13.62
CA GLY A 198 -16.36 53.07 13.51
C GLY A 198 -15.83 52.85 12.07
N GLN A 199 -16.58 53.28 11.07
CA GLN A 199 -16.61 52.71 9.71
C GLN A 199 -15.37 52.92 8.81
N LEU A 200 -14.43 53.80 9.16
CA LEU A 200 -13.22 54.02 8.34
C LEU A 200 -12.10 53.02 8.67
N ASP A 201 -11.95 52.64 9.94
CA ASP A 201 -10.87 51.75 10.36
C ASP A 201 -11.19 50.29 10.02
N ASP A 202 -12.40 49.82 10.30
CA ASP A 202 -12.80 48.43 10.01
C ASP A 202 -12.83 48.12 8.51
N LEU A 203 -13.26 49.08 7.68
CA LEU A 203 -13.23 48.92 6.21
C LEU A 203 -11.79 48.91 5.68
N THR A 204 -10.91 49.72 6.29
CA THR A 204 -9.49 49.75 5.94
C THR A 204 -8.80 48.46 6.36
N ILE A 205 -9.05 47.97 7.57
CA ILE A 205 -8.55 46.68 8.08
C ILE A 205 -9.06 45.53 7.21
N MET A 206 -10.34 45.54 6.80
CA MET A 206 -10.89 44.51 5.92
C MET A 206 -10.25 44.53 4.53
N LYS A 207 -10.08 45.72 3.94
CA LYS A 207 -9.38 45.87 2.66
C LYS A 207 -7.95 45.36 2.77
N GLU A 208 -7.21 45.78 3.79
CA GLU A 208 -5.83 45.33 4.03
C GLU A 208 -5.77 43.81 4.21
N THR A 209 -6.69 43.23 4.97
CA THR A 209 -6.77 41.78 5.17
C THR A 209 -7.03 41.04 3.84
N LEU A 210 -7.90 41.58 2.99
CA LEU A 210 -8.16 41.00 1.67
C LEU A 210 -6.96 41.13 0.75
N TRP A 211 -6.23 42.26 0.79
CA TRP A 211 -4.99 42.45 0.05
C TRP A 211 -3.91 41.45 0.49
N VAL A 212 -3.69 41.30 1.79
CA VAL A 212 -2.73 40.32 2.34
C VAL A 212 -3.13 38.90 1.94
N LYS A 213 -4.42 38.57 1.95
CA LYS A 213 -4.89 37.24 1.52
C LYS A 213 -4.71 37.01 0.02
N ASP A 214 -4.92 38.03 -0.81
CA ASP A 214 -4.66 37.93 -2.24
C ASP A 214 -3.16 37.76 -2.51
N GLU A 215 -2.31 38.49 -1.80
CA GLU A 215 -0.85 38.35 -1.91
C GLU A 215 -0.37 36.98 -1.43
N GLU A 216 -0.88 36.46 -0.30
CA GLU A 216 -0.61 35.10 0.16
C GLU A 216 -1.04 34.04 -0.87
N LEU A 217 -2.20 34.22 -1.52
CA LEU A 217 -2.68 33.33 -2.58
C LEU A 217 -1.78 33.40 -3.83
N GLN A 218 -1.37 34.60 -4.23
CA GLN A 218 -0.44 34.78 -5.34
C GLN A 218 0.94 34.15 -5.03
N GLN A 219 1.41 34.28 -3.79
CA GLN A 219 2.63 33.65 -3.32
C GLN A 219 2.53 32.12 -3.37
N LEU A 220 1.45 31.54 -2.82
CA LEU A 220 1.18 30.10 -2.89
C LEU A 220 1.10 29.61 -4.34
N ALA A 221 0.48 30.37 -5.24
CA ALA A 221 0.43 30.03 -6.66
C ALA A 221 1.83 30.01 -7.31
N ARG A 222 2.72 30.94 -6.94
CA ARG A 222 4.12 30.93 -7.39
C ARG A 222 4.87 29.72 -6.86
N GLU A 223 4.71 29.40 -5.58
CA GLU A 223 5.34 28.23 -4.96
C GLU A 223 4.88 26.91 -5.57
N LEU A 224 3.58 26.78 -5.88
CA LEU A 224 3.05 25.61 -6.57
C LEU A 224 3.67 25.45 -7.96
N ARG A 225 3.75 26.52 -8.76
CA ARG A 225 4.41 26.48 -10.07
C ARG A 225 5.90 26.10 -9.96
N ALA A 226 6.59 26.59 -8.95
CA ALA A 226 7.98 26.23 -8.70
C ALA A 226 8.12 24.73 -8.36
N ARG A 227 7.24 24.21 -7.50
CA ARG A 227 7.20 22.77 -7.18
C ARG A 227 6.84 21.92 -8.39
N ASP A 228 5.89 22.34 -9.21
CA ASP A 228 5.53 21.65 -10.46
C ASP A 228 6.73 21.58 -11.42
N SER A 229 7.52 22.64 -11.50
CA SER A 229 8.78 22.65 -12.28
C SER A 229 9.79 21.64 -11.74
N THR A 230 9.97 21.57 -10.41
CA THR A 230 10.87 20.57 -9.79
C THR A 230 10.37 19.14 -10.00
N ILE A 231 9.06 18.91 -9.88
CA ILE A 231 8.46 17.59 -10.13
C ILE A 231 8.71 17.17 -11.58
N LYS A 232 8.56 18.09 -12.54
CA LYS A 232 8.83 17.83 -13.95
C LYS A 232 10.29 17.44 -14.20
N GLU A 233 11.24 18.18 -13.60
CA GLU A 233 12.68 17.86 -13.72
C GLU A 233 13.02 16.49 -13.14
N ILE A 234 12.43 16.13 -11.98
CA ILE A 234 12.61 14.81 -11.38
C ILE A 234 12.02 13.72 -12.28
N ALA A 235 10.85 13.95 -12.86
CA ALA A 235 10.22 13.00 -13.77
C ALA A 235 11.05 12.75 -15.03
N GLU A 236 11.64 13.80 -15.61
CA GLU A 236 12.56 13.69 -16.75
C GLU A 236 13.80 12.86 -16.38
N LYS A 237 14.45 13.14 -15.25
CA LYS A 237 15.62 12.37 -14.78
C LYS A 237 15.30 10.89 -14.52
N LEU A 238 14.10 10.60 -13.98
CA LEU A 238 13.65 9.22 -13.77
C LEU A 238 13.40 8.51 -15.10
N SER A 239 12.90 9.22 -16.12
CA SER A 239 12.72 8.69 -17.47
C SER A 239 14.08 8.34 -18.10
N ASP A 240 15.05 9.25 -18.04
CA ASP A 240 16.41 8.99 -18.56
C ASP A 240 17.08 7.79 -17.86
N THR A 241 16.87 7.67 -16.54
CA THR A 241 17.39 6.54 -15.76
C THR A 241 16.72 5.22 -16.16
N ALA A 242 15.41 5.24 -16.44
CA ALA A 242 14.68 4.07 -16.89
C ALA A 242 15.16 3.60 -18.28
N GLU A 243 15.37 4.53 -19.21
CA GLU A 243 15.91 4.23 -20.54
C GLU A 243 17.33 3.65 -20.47
N ALA A 244 18.20 4.24 -19.64
CA ALA A 244 19.55 3.71 -19.42
C ALA A 244 19.54 2.30 -18.81
N ALA A 245 18.62 2.03 -17.87
CA ALA A 245 18.45 0.70 -17.27
C ALA A 245 17.95 -0.33 -18.29
N GLU A 246 17.02 0.04 -19.17
CA GLU A 246 16.53 -0.81 -20.24
C GLU A 246 17.64 -1.15 -21.26
N ALA A 247 18.44 -0.16 -21.65
CA ALA A 247 19.59 -0.38 -22.53
C ALA A 247 20.62 -1.33 -21.90
N ALA A 248 20.93 -1.14 -20.60
CA ALA A 248 21.84 -2.01 -19.86
C ALA A 248 21.31 -3.45 -19.74
N ALA A 249 20.02 -3.62 -19.46
CA ALA A 249 19.38 -4.94 -19.40
C ALA A 249 19.42 -5.64 -20.76
N THR A 250 19.17 -4.91 -21.84
CA THR A 250 19.23 -5.43 -23.21
C THR A 250 20.66 -5.88 -23.56
N ALA A 251 21.67 -5.08 -23.23
CA ALA A 251 23.07 -5.43 -23.45
C ALA A 251 23.49 -6.67 -22.62
N ALA A 252 23.07 -6.75 -21.37
CA ALA A 252 23.33 -7.91 -20.51
C ALA A 252 22.69 -9.19 -21.07
N HIS A 253 21.47 -9.11 -21.60
CA HIS A 253 20.81 -10.24 -22.26
C HIS A 253 21.54 -10.70 -23.52
N ALA A 254 22.03 -9.76 -24.34
CA ALA A 254 22.82 -10.10 -25.52
C ALA A 254 24.12 -10.83 -25.15
N LEU A 255 24.85 -10.29 -24.16
CA LEU A 255 26.10 -10.89 -23.67
C LEU A 255 25.87 -12.28 -23.05
N ASP A 256 24.79 -12.49 -22.31
CA ASP A 256 24.47 -13.83 -21.78
C ASP A 256 24.15 -14.82 -22.91
N GLY A 257 23.49 -14.37 -23.97
CA GLY A 257 23.26 -15.14 -25.18
C GLY A 257 24.56 -15.61 -25.84
N GLU A 258 25.51 -14.70 -26.05
CA GLU A 258 26.83 -15.01 -26.61
C GLU A 258 27.62 -15.95 -25.68
N ARG A 259 27.62 -15.68 -24.37
CA ARG A 259 28.26 -16.53 -23.36
C ARG A 259 27.74 -17.97 -23.42
N ARG A 260 26.41 -18.13 -23.51
CA ARG A 260 25.79 -19.47 -23.62
C ARG A 260 26.23 -20.22 -24.86
N VAL A 261 26.31 -19.55 -26.01
CA VAL A 261 26.79 -20.16 -27.25
C VAL A 261 28.25 -20.57 -27.13
N ALA A 262 29.11 -19.70 -26.58
CA ALA A 262 30.52 -20.00 -26.36
C ALA A 262 30.71 -21.21 -25.40
N CYS A 263 29.96 -21.26 -24.29
CA CYS A 263 30.01 -22.38 -23.36
C CYS A 263 29.59 -23.71 -24.02
N ALA A 264 28.55 -23.70 -24.86
CA ALA A 264 28.11 -24.90 -25.58
C ALA A 264 29.18 -25.40 -26.56
N GLU A 265 29.87 -24.48 -27.25
CA GLU A 265 30.95 -24.85 -28.17
C GLU A 265 32.19 -25.38 -27.43
N ILE A 266 32.54 -24.78 -26.29
CA ILE A 266 33.61 -25.30 -25.42
C ILE A 266 33.28 -26.73 -25.00
N GLU A 267 32.07 -26.99 -24.50
CA GLU A 267 31.67 -28.34 -24.08
C GLU A 267 31.76 -29.35 -25.23
N ARG A 268 31.36 -28.95 -26.44
CA ARG A 268 31.49 -29.77 -27.66
C ARG A 268 32.95 -30.10 -27.97
N LEU A 269 33.83 -29.11 -27.95
CA LEU A 269 35.26 -29.27 -28.21
C LEU A 269 35.94 -30.13 -27.13
N THR A 270 35.58 -29.95 -25.86
CA THR A 270 36.08 -30.78 -24.76
C THR A 270 35.73 -32.25 -24.99
N LYS A 271 34.46 -32.55 -25.30
CA LYS A 271 34.02 -33.93 -25.60
C LYS A 271 34.75 -34.54 -26.80
N GLU A 272 35.01 -33.75 -27.84
CA GLU A 272 35.77 -34.22 -29.00
C GLU A 272 37.25 -34.51 -28.64
N SER A 273 37.87 -33.61 -27.88
CA SER A 273 39.24 -33.78 -27.39
C SER A 273 39.37 -35.01 -26.50
N GLU A 274 38.43 -35.25 -25.58
CA GLU A 274 38.40 -36.45 -24.73
C GLU A 274 38.33 -37.73 -25.57
N LYS A 275 37.45 -37.79 -26.56
CA LYS A 275 37.35 -38.95 -27.47
C LYS A 275 38.64 -39.18 -28.26
N GLN A 276 39.29 -38.11 -28.74
CA GLN A 276 40.57 -38.25 -29.44
C GLN A 276 41.68 -38.76 -28.52
N LEU A 277 41.70 -38.29 -27.27
CA LEU A 277 42.65 -38.75 -26.25
C LEU A 277 42.42 -40.24 -25.94
N GLU A 278 41.18 -40.66 -25.72
CA GLU A 278 40.81 -42.07 -25.52
C GLU A 278 41.23 -42.94 -26.72
N SER A 279 40.96 -42.50 -27.95
CA SER A 279 41.38 -43.20 -29.17
C SER A 279 42.90 -43.35 -29.25
N SER A 280 43.63 -42.29 -28.89
CA SER A 280 45.10 -42.30 -28.90
C SER A 280 45.67 -43.21 -27.81
N MET A 281 45.11 -43.20 -26.61
CA MET A 281 45.48 -44.12 -25.52
C MET A 281 45.20 -45.58 -25.90
N LEU A 282 44.06 -45.86 -26.53
CA LEU A 282 43.73 -47.22 -27.01
C LEU A 282 44.74 -47.69 -28.07
N LYS A 283 45.10 -46.84 -29.04
CA LYS A 283 46.14 -47.15 -30.02
C LYS A 283 47.49 -47.43 -29.35
N PHE A 284 47.87 -46.62 -28.36
CA PHE A 284 49.11 -46.79 -27.61
C PHE A 284 49.11 -48.09 -26.79
N SER A 285 48.01 -48.40 -26.12
CA SER A 285 47.84 -49.64 -25.35
C SER A 285 47.87 -50.89 -26.25
N LEU A 286 47.22 -50.85 -27.41
CA LEU A 286 47.29 -51.92 -28.41
C LEU A 286 48.72 -52.11 -28.94
N HIS A 287 49.47 -51.02 -29.15
CA HIS A 287 50.86 -51.08 -29.57
C HIS A 287 51.77 -51.71 -28.50
N MET A 288 51.55 -51.37 -27.22
CA MET A 288 52.31 -51.94 -26.09
C MET A 288 51.98 -53.42 -25.85
N ASN A 289 50.71 -53.83 -25.96
CA ASN A 289 50.31 -55.23 -25.82
C ASN A 289 50.74 -56.10 -27.01
N GLY A 290 50.88 -55.53 -28.21
CA GLY A 290 51.41 -56.24 -29.38
C GLY A 290 52.91 -56.53 -29.33
N ASN A 291 53.65 -55.86 -28.42
CA ASN A 291 55.12 -55.96 -28.29
C ASN A 291 55.60 -56.65 -27.00
N MET A 292 54.72 -57.24 -26.19
CA MET A 292 55.15 -58.08 -25.06
C MET A 292 55.52 -59.49 -25.53
N LYS A 293 56.82 -59.70 -25.83
CA LYS A 293 57.41 -61.03 -25.63
C LYS A 293 57.50 -61.30 -24.13
N PRO A 294 57.25 -62.54 -23.66
CA PRO A 294 57.44 -62.88 -22.26
C PRO A 294 58.93 -62.72 -21.94
N TRP A 295 59.25 -61.78 -21.05
CA TRP A 295 60.60 -61.68 -20.50
C TRP A 295 60.81 -62.82 -19.50
N PRO A 296 61.99 -63.47 -19.51
CA PRO A 296 62.24 -64.65 -18.69
C PRO A 296 62.41 -64.26 -17.22
N GLU A 297 61.94 -65.16 -16.35
CA GLU A 297 62.20 -65.14 -14.92
C GLU A 297 63.70 -65.06 -14.64
N TRP A 298 64.16 -63.99 -13.99
CA TRP A 298 65.37 -63.97 -13.19
C TRP A 298 65.10 -63.18 -11.91
N GLY A 299 65.32 -63.86 -10.79
CA GLY A 299 65.01 -63.36 -9.47
C GLY A 299 66.02 -62.35 -8.91
N GLY A 300 65.62 -61.77 -7.78
CA GLY A 300 66.53 -61.52 -6.68
C GLY A 300 67.27 -60.18 -6.65
N ILE A 301 66.89 -59.40 -5.62
CA ILE A 301 67.74 -58.55 -4.77
C ILE A 301 68.10 -57.15 -5.32
N GLY A 302 67.85 -56.13 -4.50
CA GLY A 302 68.74 -54.96 -4.46
C GLY A 302 68.09 -53.59 -4.38
N THR A 303 67.99 -53.10 -3.14
CA THR A 303 67.78 -51.71 -2.67
C THR A 303 68.41 -50.56 -3.47
N GLY A 304 67.71 -49.41 -3.52
CA GLY A 304 68.27 -48.17 -2.94
C GLY A 304 68.51 -46.93 -3.83
N ILE A 305 67.80 -45.85 -3.46
CA ILE A 305 68.26 -44.44 -3.30
C ILE A 305 68.53 -43.57 -4.56
N GLY A 306 68.00 -42.34 -4.53
CA GLY A 306 68.67 -41.13 -5.04
C GLY A 306 67.82 -40.23 -5.94
N THR A 307 67.12 -39.22 -5.40
CA THR A 307 67.50 -37.77 -5.40
C THR A 307 67.63 -37.10 -6.77
N GLY A 308 66.91 -36.00 -6.97
CA GLY A 308 67.17 -35.06 -8.07
C GLY A 308 66.15 -33.93 -8.17
N MET A 309 66.32 -32.91 -7.31
CA MET A 309 65.69 -31.60 -7.42
C MET A 309 66.36 -30.75 -8.53
N ILE A 310 65.87 -29.52 -8.75
CA ILE A 310 66.34 -28.40 -9.60
C ILE A 310 65.53 -28.30 -10.92
N GLY A 311 64.77 -27.25 -11.25
CA GLY A 311 64.57 -25.93 -10.65
C GLY A 311 64.61 -24.83 -11.73
N ILE A 312 63.92 -23.70 -11.47
CA ILE A 312 64.24 -22.32 -11.93
C ILE A 312 63.72 -22.01 -13.37
N THR A 313 62.96 -20.95 -13.74
CA THR A 313 62.66 -19.59 -13.20
C THR A 313 61.52 -18.96 -14.05
N GLU A 314 60.55 -18.22 -13.47
CA GLU A 314 60.45 -16.73 -13.38
C GLU A 314 60.26 -15.98 -14.73
N ASN A 315 59.48 -14.91 -14.93
CA ASN A 315 58.62 -14.06 -14.08
C ASN A 315 57.86 -13.02 -14.97
N GLU A 316 56.84 -12.37 -14.35
CA GLU A 316 56.34 -11.00 -14.57
C GLU A 316 55.61 -10.63 -15.89
N THR A 317 54.50 -9.88 -15.95
CA THR A 317 53.60 -9.21 -14.99
C THR A 317 52.33 -8.80 -15.76
N GLY A 318 51.15 -8.76 -15.10
CA GLY A 318 49.92 -8.25 -15.73
C GLY A 318 48.61 -8.49 -14.95
N ASN A 319 48.56 -8.05 -13.71
CA ASN A 319 47.36 -7.81 -12.86
C ASN A 319 46.14 -7.22 -13.61
N PHE A 320 44.87 -7.26 -13.18
CA PHE A 320 44.19 -7.54 -11.91
C PHE A 320 42.69 -7.83 -12.24
N TYR A 321 42.08 -8.85 -11.63
CA TYR A 321 40.64 -8.97 -11.40
C TYR A 321 40.39 -8.73 -9.91
N GLY A 322 39.41 -7.89 -9.56
CA GLY A 322 38.94 -7.71 -8.20
C GLY A 322 37.64 -8.48 -7.96
N ALA A 323 37.70 -9.55 -7.18
CA ALA A 323 36.56 -10.11 -6.46
C ALA A 323 37.04 -10.62 -5.10
N ILE A 324 36.31 -10.21 -4.06
CA ILE A 324 36.59 -10.35 -2.62
C ILE A 324 36.19 -11.75 -2.14
N PRO A 325 37.03 -12.47 -1.36
CA PRO A 325 36.60 -13.63 -0.59
C PRO A 325 36.31 -13.30 0.88
N PHE A 326 35.31 -14.00 1.40
CA PHE A 326 34.90 -14.11 2.80
C PHE A 326 36.00 -14.71 3.69
N TYR A 327 36.20 -14.13 4.88
CA TYR A 327 37.02 -14.70 5.96
C TYR A 327 36.22 -15.73 6.77
N PRO A 328 36.79 -16.89 7.14
CA PRO A 328 36.36 -17.66 8.30
C PRO A 328 37.11 -17.20 9.56
N MET A 329 36.37 -16.93 10.65
CA MET A 329 36.93 -16.65 11.98
C MET A 329 37.39 -17.94 12.68
N PRO A 330 38.47 -17.89 13.48
CA PRO A 330 38.92 -19.01 14.30
C PRO A 330 38.14 -19.11 15.62
N ILE A 331 37.89 -20.35 16.04
CA ILE A 331 37.37 -20.74 17.36
C ILE A 331 38.57 -20.82 18.34
N PRO A 332 38.49 -20.26 19.56
CA PRO A 332 39.55 -20.42 20.55
C PRO A 332 39.39 -21.73 21.33
N GLU A 333 40.44 -22.56 21.34
CA GLU A 333 40.62 -23.65 22.30
C GLU A 333 40.95 -23.06 23.68
N CYS A 334 40.18 -23.47 24.68
CA CYS A 334 40.40 -23.12 26.08
C CYS A 334 41.19 -24.26 26.74
N SER A 335 42.45 -23.99 27.07
CA SER A 335 43.27 -24.85 27.93
C SER A 335 42.74 -24.80 29.36
N SER A 336 42.33 -25.95 29.87
CA SER A 336 42.21 -26.24 31.30
C SER A 336 43.58 -26.65 31.85
N GLN A 337 44.09 -25.93 32.85
CA GLN A 337 44.88 -26.52 33.95
C GLN A 337 45.08 -25.53 35.11
N ILE A 338 44.60 -26.00 36.28
CA ILE A 338 44.95 -25.69 37.69
C ILE A 338 44.50 -24.32 38.23
#